data_AF-A0A434QX15-F1
#
_entry.id   AF-A0A434QX15-F1
#
_cell.length_a   1.000
_cell.length_b   1.000
_cell.length_c   1.000
_cell.angle_alpha   90.00
_cell.angle_beta   90.00
_cell.angle_gamma   90.00
#
_symmetry.space_group_name_H-M   'P 1'
#
loop_
_entity.id
_entity.type
_entity.pdbx_description
1 polymer ?
#
loop_
_entity_poly.entity_id
_entity_poly.type
_entity_poly.pdbx_seq_one_letter_code
_entity_poly.pdbx_strand_id
1 'polypeptide(L)'
;VRNLEMELGVELFERHARHVVLTGEGSLFARTVARSFADLALGVGRLKRGTARGTVVLDVESDLAVLWLMPRLTVEALDALRINVDLRCRPDPPRSLPGDVDLVLTWGPAALIGFRSEPFLDLNAFPVASPALIAKGPDPVSPGFYAAHRLIHERGLYWWRRYCEAAGVILDDVDNHLFFNRTHLCIDAALRGLGIA
;
A
#
# COMPACT_ATOMS: atom_id res chain seq x y z
N VAL A 1 -20.98 14.56 -19.99
CA VAL A 1 -20.06 14.05 -21.03
C VAL A 1 -20.46 14.51 -22.43
N ARG A 2 -21.66 14.19 -22.97
CA ARG A 2 -22.07 14.65 -24.31
C ARG A 2 -21.98 16.16 -24.54
N ASN A 3 -22.38 16.97 -23.57
CA ASN A 3 -22.25 18.43 -23.68
C ASN A 3 -20.79 18.89 -23.74
N LEU A 4 -19.90 18.20 -23.03
CA LEU A 4 -18.47 18.48 -23.04
C LEU A 4 -17.83 18.09 -24.38
N GLU A 5 -18.18 16.93 -24.93
CA GLU A 5 -17.75 16.52 -26.28
C GLU A 5 -18.23 17.51 -27.35
N MET A 6 -19.47 18.00 -27.21
CA MET A 6 -20.06 18.99 -28.11
C MET A 6 -19.34 20.35 -28.01
N GLU A 7 -19.01 20.79 -26.80
CA GLU A 7 -18.30 22.06 -26.57
C GLU A 7 -16.84 22.01 -27.04
N LEU A 8 -16.17 20.86 -26.85
CA LEU A 8 -14.80 20.65 -27.30
C LEU A 8 -14.69 20.34 -28.81
N GLY A 9 -15.80 19.96 -29.45
CA GLY A 9 -15.82 19.54 -30.86
C GLY A 9 -15.09 18.23 -31.13
N VAL A 10 -14.80 17.43 -30.10
CA VAL A 10 -14.09 16.15 -30.19
C VAL A 10 -14.80 15.04 -29.41
N GLU A 11 -14.79 13.82 -29.94
CA GLU A 11 -15.29 12.65 -29.22
C GLU A 11 -14.24 12.17 -28.21
N LEU A 12 -14.63 12.10 -26.95
CA LEU A 12 -13.77 11.63 -25.86
C LEU A 12 -14.01 10.15 -25.55
N PHE A 13 -15.16 9.60 -25.97
CA PHE A 13 -15.55 8.23 -25.68
C PHE A 13 -16.05 7.48 -26.92
N GLU A 14 -15.48 6.31 -27.17
CA GLU A 14 -16.03 5.30 -28.08
C GLU A 14 -17.08 4.47 -27.34
N ARG A 15 -18.28 4.35 -27.93
CA ARG A 15 -19.41 3.64 -27.34
C ARG A 15 -19.63 2.32 -28.07
N HIS A 16 -19.33 1.21 -27.41
CA HIS A 16 -19.66 -0.14 -27.89
C HIS A 16 -20.91 -0.68 -27.18
N ALA A 17 -21.52 -1.74 -27.73
CA ALA A 17 -22.79 -2.28 -27.24
C ALA A 17 -22.82 -2.68 -25.76
N ARG A 18 -21.66 -2.94 -25.12
CA ARG A 18 -21.56 -3.38 -23.72
C ARG A 18 -20.54 -2.62 -22.87
N HIS A 19 -19.77 -1.71 -23.46
CA HIS A 19 -18.73 -0.97 -22.73
C HIS A 19 -18.43 0.36 -23.42
N VAL A 20 -17.84 1.26 -22.64
CA VAL A 20 -17.41 2.58 -23.09
C VAL A 20 -15.91 2.67 -22.84
N VAL A 21 -15.15 3.10 -23.85
CA VAL A 21 -13.70 3.30 -23.75
C VAL A 21 -13.33 4.73 -24.13
N LEU A 22 -12.23 5.23 -23.60
CA LEU A 22 -11.71 6.54 -23.96
C LEU A 22 -11.08 6.48 -25.35
N THR A 23 -11.33 7.50 -26.17
CA THR A 23 -10.55 7.73 -27.39
C THR A 23 -9.11 8.16 -27.05
N GLY A 24 -8.25 8.32 -28.06
CA GLY A 24 -6.93 8.93 -27.86
C GLY A 24 -7.03 10.33 -27.27
N GLU A 25 -7.90 11.17 -27.83
CA GLU A 25 -8.24 12.51 -27.34
C GLU A 25 -8.84 12.45 -25.91
N GLY A 26 -9.77 11.53 -25.68
CA GLY A 26 -10.36 11.27 -24.37
C GLY A 26 -9.34 10.93 -23.30
N SER A 27 -8.36 10.09 -23.64
CA SER A 27 -7.27 9.70 -22.74
C SER A 27 -6.33 10.88 -22.43
N LEU A 28 -6.00 11.69 -23.43
CA LEU A 28 -5.19 12.90 -23.25
C LEU A 28 -5.90 13.93 -22.38
N PHE A 29 -7.17 14.20 -22.68
CA PHE A 29 -7.99 15.14 -21.93
C PHE A 29 -8.21 14.66 -20.49
N ALA A 30 -8.51 13.38 -20.28
CA ALA A 30 -8.67 12.79 -18.95
C ALA A 30 -7.41 12.97 -18.07
N ARG A 31 -6.21 12.75 -18.63
CA ARG A 31 -4.95 12.99 -17.89
C ARG A 31 -4.80 14.46 -17.49
N THR A 32 -5.10 15.38 -18.40
CA THR A 32 -5.01 16.82 -18.17
C THR A 32 -6.00 17.27 -17.09
N VAL A 33 -7.26 16.86 -17.20
CA VAL A 33 -8.32 17.16 -16.22
C VAL A 33 -8.00 16.57 -14.86
N ALA A 34 -7.53 15.32 -14.80
CA ALA A 34 -7.12 14.69 -13.54
C ALA A 34 -6.01 15.48 -12.85
N ARG A 35 -5.01 15.96 -13.60
CA ARG A 35 -3.93 16.81 -13.07
C ARG A 35 -4.47 18.14 -12.56
N SER A 36 -5.27 18.85 -13.36
CA SER A 36 -5.83 20.14 -12.96
C SER A 36 -6.71 20.04 -11.72
N PHE A 37 -7.52 18.98 -11.59
CA PHE A 37 -8.30 18.74 -10.37
C PHE A 37 -7.43 18.39 -9.17
N ALA A 38 -6.34 17.63 -9.36
CA ALA A 38 -5.38 17.39 -8.29
C ALA A 38 -4.71 18.71 -7.82
N ASP A 39 -4.30 19.57 -8.75
CA ASP A 39 -3.70 20.88 -8.45
C ASP A 39 -4.69 21.79 -7.72
N LEU A 40 -5.96 21.81 -8.14
CA LEU A 40 -7.04 22.54 -7.45
C LEU A 40 -7.28 21.98 -6.04
N ALA A 41 -7.34 20.66 -5.88
CA ALA A 41 -7.52 20.03 -4.58
C ALA A 41 -6.37 20.39 -3.62
N LEU A 42 -5.12 20.36 -4.10
CA LEU A 42 -3.94 20.79 -3.35
C LEU A 42 -4.03 22.28 -2.97
N GLY A 43 -4.43 23.15 -3.90
CA GLY A 43 -4.63 24.57 -3.64
C GLY A 43 -5.69 24.82 -2.55
N VAL A 44 -6.83 24.15 -2.65
CA VAL A 44 -7.91 24.23 -1.64
C VAL A 44 -7.46 23.68 -0.29
N GLY A 45 -6.73 22.55 -0.28
CA GLY A 45 -6.16 21.98 0.95
C GLY A 45 -5.23 22.97 1.65
N ARG A 46 -4.33 23.62 0.91
CA ARG A 46 -3.44 24.68 1.43
C ARG A 46 -4.21 25.86 2.01
N LEU A 47 -5.26 26.32 1.35
CA LEU A 47 -6.11 27.41 1.84
C LEU A 47 -6.85 27.02 3.13
N LYS A 48 -7.37 25.80 3.20
CA LYS A 48 -8.10 25.29 4.38
C LYS A 48 -7.23 25.06 5.61
N ARG A 49 -5.95 24.68 5.42
CA ARG A 49 -5.03 24.43 6.54
C ARG A 49 -4.70 25.68 7.36
N GLY A 50 -4.96 26.88 6.83
CA GLY A 50 -4.60 28.12 7.49
C GLY A 50 -3.09 28.22 7.74
N THR A 51 -2.63 29.31 8.36
CA THR A 51 -1.22 29.55 8.70
C THR A 51 -0.75 28.71 9.89
N ALA A 52 -1.02 27.40 9.91
CA ALA A 52 -0.33 26.46 10.79
C ALA A 52 1.12 26.28 10.28
N ARG A 53 1.92 27.36 10.41
CA ARG A 53 3.34 27.33 10.06
C ARG A 53 4.00 26.20 10.85
N GLY A 54 4.60 25.26 10.14
CA GLY A 54 5.44 24.22 10.73
C GLY A 54 4.80 22.85 10.93
N THR A 55 3.56 22.60 10.49
CA THR A 55 3.01 21.22 10.51
C THR A 55 3.16 20.55 9.14
N VAL A 56 3.68 19.31 9.14
CA VAL A 56 3.73 18.41 7.97
C VAL A 56 2.71 17.30 8.14
N VAL A 57 1.79 17.17 7.19
CA VAL A 57 0.79 16.10 7.15
C VAL A 57 1.33 14.92 6.35
N LEU A 58 1.55 13.80 7.03
CA LEU A 58 2.02 12.54 6.45
C LEU A 58 0.86 11.55 6.34
N ASP A 59 0.71 10.94 5.18
CA ASP A 59 -0.27 9.88 4.95
C ASP A 59 0.47 8.57 4.63
N VAL A 60 0.33 7.57 5.49
CA VAL A 60 1.21 6.40 5.49
C VAL A 60 0.39 5.12 5.45
N GLU A 61 0.79 4.16 4.62
CA GLU A 61 0.22 2.82 4.66
C GLU A 61 0.45 2.19 6.04
N SER A 62 -0.56 1.54 6.59
CA SER A 62 -0.62 1.15 8.00
C SER A 62 0.54 0.22 8.41
N ASP A 63 0.89 -0.78 7.60
CA ASP A 63 2.01 -1.68 7.89
C ASP A 63 3.35 -0.93 7.83
N LEU A 64 3.53 -0.03 6.87
CA LEU A 64 4.72 0.82 6.79
C LEU A 64 4.85 1.78 7.98
N ALA A 65 3.73 2.34 8.45
CA ALA A 65 3.70 3.22 9.62
C ALA A 65 4.22 2.46 10.85
N VAL A 66 3.64 1.29 11.13
CA VAL A 66 3.95 0.50 12.33
C VAL A 66 5.33 -0.14 12.25
N LEU A 67 5.68 -0.78 11.13
CA LEU A 67 6.87 -1.62 11.02
C LEU A 67 8.14 -0.83 10.65
N TRP A 68 8.01 0.32 10.00
CA TRP A 68 9.16 1.08 9.51
C TRP A 68 9.24 2.50 10.08
N LEU A 69 8.16 3.28 10.03
CA LEU A 69 8.23 4.70 10.42
C LEU A 69 8.32 4.86 11.94
N MET A 70 7.40 4.27 12.70
CA MET A 70 7.33 4.44 14.16
C MET A 70 8.63 4.08 14.89
N PRO A 71 9.35 2.98 14.56
CA PRO A 71 10.64 2.68 15.18
C PRO A 71 11.73 3.73 14.93
N ARG A 72 11.55 4.61 13.94
CA ARG A 72 12.52 5.66 13.55
C ARG A 72 12.12 7.06 14.03
N LEU A 73 10.89 7.24 14.48
CA LEU A 73 10.41 8.51 15.04
C LEU A 73 10.84 8.63 16.50
N THR A 74 12.08 9.06 16.72
CA THR A 74 12.60 9.36 18.06
C THR A 74 12.33 10.82 18.43
N VAL A 75 12.38 11.13 19.73
CA VAL A 75 12.24 12.50 20.22
C VAL A 75 13.32 13.40 19.63
N GLU A 76 14.56 12.93 19.60
CA GLU A 76 15.70 13.66 19.05
C GLU A 76 15.53 13.95 17.55
N ALA A 77 14.99 12.99 16.80
CA ALA A 77 14.70 13.16 15.38
C ALA A 77 13.60 14.21 15.15
N LEU A 78 12.53 14.19 15.96
CA LEU A 78 11.44 15.16 15.87
C LEU A 78 11.90 16.57 16.26
N ASP A 79 12.67 16.69 17.34
CA ASP A 79 13.22 17.98 17.82
C ASP A 79 14.17 18.61 16.79
N ALA A 80 15.00 17.80 16.13
CA ALA A 80 15.91 18.26 15.09
C ALA A 80 15.17 18.82 13.85
N LEU A 81 14.02 18.27 13.50
CA LEU A 81 13.22 18.73 12.35
C LEU A 81 12.51 20.06 12.62
N ARG A 82 12.23 20.40 13.89
CA ARG A 82 11.53 21.64 14.29
C ARG A 82 10.20 21.84 13.55
N ILE A 83 9.48 20.75 13.33
CA ILE A 83 8.14 20.70 12.71
C ILE A 83 7.18 19.91 13.60
N ASN A 84 5.89 20.22 13.51
CA ASN A 84 4.84 19.32 13.98
C ASN A 84 4.58 18.27 12.90
N VAL A 85 4.26 17.04 13.31
CA VAL A 85 3.89 15.96 12.39
C VAL A 85 2.45 15.54 12.67
N ASP A 86 1.60 15.61 11.64
CA ASP A 86 0.27 15.00 11.64
C ASP A 86 0.35 13.70 10.83
N LEU A 87 0.46 12.57 11.51
CA LEU A 87 0.58 11.25 10.90
C LEU A 87 -0.81 10.60 10.79
N ARG A 88 -1.22 10.31 9.55
CA ARG A 88 -2.49 9.67 9.21
C ARG A 88 -2.20 8.32 8.57
N CYS A 89 -2.85 7.27 9.06
CA CYS A 89 -2.68 5.93 8.52
C CYS A 89 -3.80 5.56 7.56
N ARG A 90 -3.45 4.92 6.44
CA ARG A 90 -4.41 4.34 5.51
C ARG A 90 -4.21 2.83 5.33
N PRO A 91 -5.29 2.09 5.05
CA PRO A 91 -5.22 0.64 4.93
C PRO A 91 -4.61 0.15 3.62
N ASP A 92 -4.75 0.90 2.54
CA ASP A 92 -4.44 0.42 1.20
C ASP A 92 -3.75 1.51 0.40
N PRO A 93 -2.93 1.15 -0.60
CA PRO A 93 -2.34 2.11 -1.52
C PRO A 93 -3.40 3.03 -2.12
N PRO A 94 -3.18 4.36 -2.08
CA PRO A 94 -4.15 5.30 -2.59
C PRO A 94 -4.28 5.22 -4.11
N ARG A 95 -5.51 5.35 -4.61
CA ARG A 95 -5.78 5.53 -6.05
C ARG A 95 -5.69 7.01 -6.48
N SER A 96 -5.83 7.91 -5.51
CA SER A 96 -5.65 9.36 -5.63
C SER A 96 -5.20 9.90 -4.27
N LEU A 97 -4.52 11.04 -4.25
CA LEU A 97 -4.05 11.66 -3.02
C LEU A 97 -4.99 12.79 -2.56
N PRO A 98 -5.28 12.88 -1.26
CA PRO A 98 -5.99 14.02 -0.70
C PRO A 98 -5.20 15.31 -0.93
N GLY A 99 -5.90 16.41 -1.23
CA GLY A 99 -5.27 17.72 -1.41
C GLY A 99 -4.73 18.35 -0.13
N ASP A 100 -5.01 17.76 1.04
CA ASP A 100 -4.62 18.25 2.36
C ASP A 100 -3.46 17.47 3.00
N VAL A 101 -2.75 16.66 2.21
CA VAL A 101 -1.55 15.91 2.63
C VAL A 101 -0.30 16.52 1.99
N ASP A 102 0.83 16.50 2.71
CA ASP A 102 2.11 17.01 2.19
C ASP A 102 2.99 15.89 1.62
N LEU A 103 2.98 14.69 2.23
CA LEU A 103 3.74 13.52 1.78
C LEU A 103 2.93 12.23 1.98
N VAL A 104 3.10 11.29 1.05
CA VAL A 104 2.49 9.96 1.14
C VAL A 104 3.56 8.89 1.09
N LEU A 105 3.55 7.99 2.06
CA LEU A 105 4.42 6.82 2.11
C LEU A 105 3.56 5.57 1.89
N THR A 106 3.75 4.88 0.77
CA THR A 106 2.90 3.75 0.39
C THR A 106 3.68 2.72 -0.41
N TRP A 107 3.17 1.48 -0.41
CA TRP A 107 3.54 0.45 -1.37
C TRP A 107 2.77 0.65 -2.68
N GLY A 108 3.36 0.29 -3.81
CA GLY A 108 2.70 0.43 -5.11
C GLY A 108 2.53 1.90 -5.55
N PRO A 109 1.78 2.14 -6.62
CA PRO A 109 2.29 2.67 -7.87
C PRO A 109 2.95 4.07 -7.77
N ALA A 110 4.09 4.16 -8.45
CA ALA A 110 5.00 5.30 -8.54
C ALA A 110 4.50 6.49 -9.37
N ALA A 111 3.25 6.52 -9.82
CA ALA A 111 2.76 7.56 -10.74
C ALA A 111 1.30 7.93 -10.46
N LEU A 112 1.08 8.69 -9.39
CA LEU A 112 -0.19 9.38 -9.17
C LEU A 112 -0.17 10.70 -9.93
N ILE A 113 -1.22 10.95 -10.71
CA ILE A 113 -1.34 12.16 -11.52
C ILE A 113 -1.29 13.39 -10.61
N GLY A 114 -0.42 14.35 -10.93
CA GLY A 114 -0.23 15.56 -10.14
C GLY A 114 0.82 15.44 -9.04
N PHE A 115 1.47 14.28 -8.90
CA PHE A 115 2.47 14.04 -7.84
C PHE A 115 3.78 13.50 -8.41
N ARG A 116 4.88 13.79 -7.69
CA ARG A 116 6.18 13.18 -7.90
C ARG A 116 6.32 12.02 -6.91
N SER A 117 6.74 10.86 -7.39
CA SER A 117 7.05 9.70 -6.54
C SER A 117 8.54 9.41 -6.61
N GLU A 118 9.11 8.98 -5.50
CA GLU A 118 10.51 8.59 -5.38
C GLU A 118 10.60 7.27 -4.60
N PRO A 119 11.20 6.21 -5.16
CA PRO A 119 11.46 4.98 -4.42
C PRO A 119 12.45 5.25 -3.28
N PHE A 120 12.14 4.76 -2.08
CA PHE A 120 13.00 4.98 -0.90
C PHE A 120 13.21 3.71 -0.05
N LEU A 121 12.49 2.62 -0.35
CA LEU A 121 12.53 1.38 0.42
C LEU A 121 12.19 0.18 -0.48
N ASP A 122 13.01 -0.86 -0.38
CA ASP A 122 12.74 -2.17 -0.98
C ASP A 122 12.02 -3.08 0.02
N LEU A 123 11.04 -3.84 -0.46
CA LEU A 123 10.31 -4.83 0.33
C LEU A 123 10.82 -6.24 0.02
N ASN A 124 11.36 -6.93 1.02
CA ASN A 124 11.72 -8.33 0.96
C ASN A 124 10.78 -9.14 1.86
N ALA A 125 10.04 -10.09 1.28
CA ALA A 125 9.13 -10.97 1.99
C ALA A 125 9.75 -12.37 2.13
N PHE A 126 9.67 -12.94 3.34
CA PHE A 126 10.16 -14.28 3.66
C PHE A 126 9.36 -14.87 4.84
N PRO A 127 9.25 -16.20 4.96
CA PRO A 127 8.51 -16.81 6.05
C PRO A 127 9.13 -16.56 7.42
N VAL A 128 8.29 -16.36 8.42
CA VAL A 128 8.71 -16.15 9.82
C VAL A 128 7.91 -17.03 10.78
N ALA A 129 8.57 -17.50 11.84
CA ALA A 129 7.97 -18.30 12.89
C ALA A 129 8.57 -17.97 14.26
N SER A 130 7.81 -18.20 15.34
CA SER A 130 8.35 -18.06 16.69
C SER A 130 9.48 -19.07 16.97
N PRO A 131 10.49 -18.71 17.80
CA PRO A 131 11.52 -19.65 18.23
C PRO A 131 10.96 -20.91 18.89
N ALA A 132 9.85 -20.78 19.63
CA ALA A 132 9.19 -21.89 20.31
C ALA A 132 8.56 -22.91 19.34
N LEU A 133 8.09 -22.45 18.18
CA LEU A 133 7.56 -23.31 17.11
C LEU A 133 8.70 -24.03 16.39
N ILE A 134 9.77 -23.31 16.05
CA ILE A 134 10.98 -23.89 15.42
C ILE A 134 11.59 -24.98 16.31
N ALA A 135 11.68 -24.75 17.62
CA ALA A 135 12.28 -25.71 18.55
C ALA A 135 11.51 -27.04 18.69
N LYS A 136 10.25 -27.10 18.26
CA LYS A 136 9.38 -28.28 18.36
C LYS A 136 9.16 -29.00 17.02
N GLY A 137 9.65 -28.43 15.93
CA GLY A 137 9.35 -28.88 14.57
C GLY A 137 10.50 -29.62 13.89
N PRO A 138 10.25 -30.14 12.66
CA PRO A 138 11.33 -30.56 11.76
C PRO A 138 12.22 -29.36 11.37
N ASP A 139 13.32 -29.61 10.67
CA ASP A 139 14.23 -28.56 10.20
C ASP A 139 13.45 -27.46 9.45
N PRO A 140 13.51 -26.19 9.90
CA PRO A 140 12.78 -25.06 9.30
C PRO A 140 13.16 -24.77 7.85
N VAL A 141 14.24 -25.36 7.34
CA VAL A 141 14.67 -25.25 5.94
C VAL A 141 13.98 -26.32 5.05
N SER A 142 13.36 -27.34 5.65
CA SER A 142 12.73 -28.43 4.91
C SER A 142 11.32 -28.09 4.43
N PRO A 143 10.90 -28.54 3.22
CA PRO A 143 9.51 -28.44 2.78
C PRO A 143 8.49 -29.00 3.77
N GLY A 144 8.86 -30.07 4.49
CA GLY A 144 8.02 -30.72 5.50
C GLY A 144 7.71 -29.83 6.71
N PHE A 145 8.51 -28.79 6.97
CA PHE A 145 8.22 -27.83 8.02
C PHE A 145 6.96 -27.02 7.74
N TYR A 146 6.75 -26.59 6.50
CA TYR A 146 5.57 -25.79 6.13
C TYR A 146 4.30 -26.65 6.11
N ALA A 147 4.38 -27.89 5.62
CA ALA A 147 3.24 -28.81 5.61
C ALA A 147 2.79 -29.24 7.02
N ALA A 148 3.71 -29.29 7.99
CA ALA A 148 3.41 -29.69 9.36
C ALA A 148 2.79 -28.58 10.22
N HIS A 149 2.73 -27.34 9.72
CA HIS A 149 2.29 -26.18 10.51
C HIS A 149 1.22 -25.38 9.81
N ARG A 150 0.42 -24.69 10.63
CA ARG A 150 -0.52 -23.69 10.16
C ARG A 150 0.21 -22.54 9.48
N LEU A 151 -0.16 -22.21 8.25
CA LEU A 151 0.32 -21.01 7.56
C LEU A 151 -0.59 -19.80 7.83
N ILE A 152 0.00 -18.61 7.88
CA ILE A 152 -0.64 -17.32 8.16
C ILE A 152 -0.49 -16.46 6.90
N HIS A 153 -1.61 -15.99 6.35
CA HIS A 153 -1.66 -15.36 5.03
C HIS A 153 -1.97 -13.87 5.16
N GLU A 154 -1.16 -13.06 4.50
CA GLU A 154 -1.44 -11.64 4.30
C GLU A 154 -2.19 -11.43 2.98
N ARG A 155 -3.44 -10.95 3.05
CA ARG A 155 -4.26 -10.56 1.89
C ARG A 155 -4.38 -11.67 0.84
N GLY A 156 -4.63 -12.89 1.32
CA GLY A 156 -4.83 -14.08 0.49
C GLY A 156 -3.55 -14.83 0.22
N LEU A 157 -3.55 -15.66 -0.85
CA LEU A 157 -2.54 -16.70 -1.05
C LEU A 157 -1.31 -16.24 -1.83
N TYR A 158 -1.22 -14.95 -2.21
CA TYR A 158 -0.22 -14.47 -3.15
C TYR A 158 1.21 -14.77 -2.67
N TRP A 159 1.55 -14.36 -1.45
CA TRP A 159 2.91 -14.50 -0.92
C TRP A 159 3.30 -15.96 -0.72
N TRP A 160 2.42 -16.76 -0.11
CA TRP A 160 2.67 -18.18 0.08
C TRP A 160 2.79 -18.95 -1.23
N ARG A 161 1.94 -18.67 -2.23
CA ARG A 161 2.09 -19.27 -3.57
C ARG A 161 3.44 -18.94 -4.19
N ARG A 162 3.86 -17.67 -4.14
CA ARG A 162 5.16 -17.24 -4.66
C ARG A 162 6.32 -17.92 -3.94
N TYR A 163 6.25 -18.03 -2.62
CA TYR A 163 7.28 -18.69 -1.84
C TYR A 163 7.36 -20.18 -2.14
N CYS A 164 6.22 -20.88 -2.09
CA CYS A 164 6.12 -22.31 -2.38
C CYS A 164 6.61 -22.65 -3.80
N GLU A 165 6.25 -21.85 -4.81
CA GLU A 165 6.74 -22.01 -6.18
C GLU A 165 8.26 -21.88 -6.26
N ALA A 166 8.83 -20.85 -5.62
CA ALA A 166 10.29 -20.64 -5.61
C ALA A 166 11.05 -21.72 -4.82
N ALA A 167 10.43 -22.29 -3.78
CA ALA A 167 11.02 -23.31 -2.91
C ALA A 167 10.76 -24.75 -3.39
N GLY A 168 9.98 -24.95 -4.45
CA GLY A 168 9.59 -26.28 -4.92
C GLY A 168 8.68 -27.03 -3.95
N VAL A 169 7.93 -26.31 -3.13
CA VAL A 169 6.99 -26.86 -2.14
C VAL A 169 5.57 -26.77 -2.71
N ILE A 170 4.76 -27.81 -2.48
CA ILE A 170 3.34 -27.76 -2.81
C ILE A 170 2.62 -27.05 -1.66
N LEU A 171 1.90 -25.98 -1.98
CA LEU A 171 0.96 -25.39 -1.03
C LEU A 171 -0.30 -26.28 -1.03
N ASP A 172 -0.42 -27.13 -0.02
CA ASP A 172 -1.55 -28.02 0.20
C ASP A 172 -2.86 -27.24 0.49
N ASP A 173 -3.93 -27.96 0.82
CA ASP A 173 -5.21 -27.35 1.19
C ASP A 173 -5.02 -26.34 2.32
N VAL A 174 -5.71 -25.20 2.21
CA VAL A 174 -5.57 -24.07 3.13
C VAL A 174 -6.45 -24.23 4.38
N ASP A 175 -7.00 -25.42 4.57
CA ASP A 175 -7.71 -25.81 5.77
C ASP A 175 -6.84 -25.58 7.01
N ASN A 176 -7.47 -25.01 8.04
CA ASN A 176 -6.80 -24.57 9.27
C ASN A 176 -5.74 -23.46 9.09
N HIS A 177 -5.62 -22.75 7.96
CA HIS A 177 -4.78 -21.54 7.86
C HIS A 177 -5.39 -20.31 8.55
N LEU A 178 -4.56 -19.30 8.86
CA LEU A 178 -5.03 -17.98 9.32
C LEU A 178 -4.92 -16.97 8.19
N PHE A 179 -5.85 -16.01 8.15
CA PHE A 179 -5.86 -14.94 7.16
C PHE A 179 -6.00 -13.60 7.86
N PHE A 180 -5.07 -12.69 7.57
CA PHE A 180 -5.13 -11.30 8.01
C PHE A 180 -5.02 -10.38 6.80
N ASN A 181 -5.49 -9.16 6.98
CA ASN A 181 -5.40 -8.09 5.98
C ASN A 181 -4.23 -7.12 6.26
N ARG A 182 -3.33 -7.47 7.19
CA ARG A 182 -2.20 -6.65 7.63
C ARG A 182 -0.96 -7.50 7.91
N THR A 183 0.19 -7.04 7.45
CA THR A 183 1.49 -7.67 7.74
C THR A 183 1.78 -7.69 9.24
N HIS A 184 1.55 -6.59 9.97
CA HIS A 184 1.87 -6.55 11.39
C HIS A 184 1.04 -7.55 12.23
N LEU A 185 -0.19 -7.86 11.81
CA LEU A 185 -1.01 -8.90 12.46
C LEU A 185 -0.48 -10.30 12.17
N CYS A 186 0.00 -10.56 10.94
CA CYS A 186 0.64 -11.83 10.61
C CYS A 186 1.90 -12.05 11.48
N ILE A 187 2.74 -11.03 11.62
CA ILE A 187 3.95 -11.07 12.45
C ILE A 187 3.59 -11.32 13.92
N ASP A 188 2.61 -10.59 14.47
CA ASP A 188 2.18 -10.74 15.86
C ASP A 188 1.61 -12.14 16.16
N ALA A 189 0.88 -12.72 15.20
CA ALA A 189 0.38 -14.09 15.25
C ALA A 189 1.51 -15.14 15.19
N ALA A 190 2.50 -14.95 14.31
CA ALA A 190 3.66 -15.83 14.21
C ALA A 190 4.49 -15.80 15.50
N LEU A 191 4.69 -14.61 16.10
CA LEU A 191 5.37 -14.44 17.39
C LEU A 191 4.65 -15.18 18.54
N ARG A 192 3.32 -15.25 18.51
CA ARG A 192 2.50 -16.03 19.45
C ARG A 192 2.52 -17.54 19.20
N GLY A 193 3.23 -17.99 18.16
CA GLY A 193 3.29 -19.40 17.78
C GLY A 193 1.99 -19.93 17.18
N LEU A 194 1.14 -19.06 16.63
CA LEU A 194 -0.12 -19.48 16.00
C LEU A 194 0.09 -20.15 14.63
N GLY A 195 1.29 -20.04 14.06
CA GLY A 195 1.65 -20.57 12.76
C GLY A 195 2.92 -19.92 12.21
N ILE A 196 3.14 -20.13 10.92
CA ILE A 196 4.22 -19.52 10.12
C ILE A 196 3.59 -18.43 9.26
N ALA A 197 4.08 -17.20 9.34
CA ALA A 197 3.62 -16.08 8.50
C ALA A 197 4.48 -15.88 7.27
#